data_AF-J9EZ56-F1
#
_entry.id   AF-J9EZ56-F1
#
_cell.length_a   1.000
_cell.length_b   1.000
_cell.length_c   1.000
_cell.angle_alpha   90.00
_cell.angle_beta   90.00
_cell.angle_gamma   90.00
#
_symmetry.space_group_name_H-M   'P 1'
#
loop_
_entity.id
_entity.type
_entity.pdbx_description
1 polymer ?
#
loop_
_entity_poly.entity_id
_entity_poly.type
_entity_poly.pdbx_seq_one_letter_code
_entity_poly.pdbx_strand_id
1 'polypeptide(L)'
;MMSSLFHEPAVKKLLGWKQGDEEEKWAEKAVDSLVKKLKKKKNGQGTIEDLEFALANPGSHSKCVTIPRSLDGRLQVSHRKGLPHVIYCKVWRWRDLQSHHELKSVPECLYSYDSKQPLICINPYHYQKIESQIIPVAVPHSVPFSNILHRDMPPSVSSIPSNMYGHHQSLEIPSSLNAPVEYYAYRDTSYSSASPLSVFSEDCETVPSEVDSGYCYPEPNFWCSLGYYELNSRVGELFKIRNLEVVVDGFTDPSNSDDRICLGLLTNVNRNATIENTRKHIGKGVKLTCEETTHDVIVTNLSDSPVFVQSRNSNYKLNCMPNAVCRIPPGHFMYIFHHQLFVQMLRRAEREGYNNVYELTKMCFIRISFVKGWGGPEYHRQDVTSTPCWMEMQLHGPLACIDQVIERLDPPTNPISSVS
;
A
#
# COMPACT_ATOMS: atom_id res chain seq x y z
N MET A 1 -27.30 29.51 -0.22
CA MET A 1 -25.92 30.01 -0.41
C MET A 1 -25.09 28.89 -1.03
N MET A 2 -24.40 29.15 -2.15
CA MET A 2 -23.44 28.20 -2.71
C MET A 2 -22.09 28.38 -2.00
N SER A 3 -21.59 27.34 -1.32
CA SER A 3 -20.25 27.34 -0.70
C SER A 3 -19.27 26.46 -1.48
N SER A 4 -19.59 26.16 -2.74
CA SER A 4 -18.77 25.40 -3.67
C SER A 4 -17.78 26.32 -4.38
N LEU A 5 -16.58 25.81 -4.69
CA LEU A 5 -15.62 26.41 -5.62
C LEU A 5 -14.90 27.69 -5.14
N PHE A 6 -14.08 27.57 -4.08
CA PHE A 6 -12.70 28.10 -4.08
C PHE A 6 -11.91 27.44 -2.95
N HIS A 7 -11.37 26.24 -3.21
CA HIS A 7 -10.46 25.58 -2.27
C HIS A 7 -9.09 26.26 -2.28
N GLU A 8 -8.53 26.45 -1.09
CA GLU A 8 -7.19 27.00 -0.93
C GLU A 8 -6.16 26.13 -1.69
N PRO A 9 -5.18 26.69 -2.41
CA PRO A 9 -4.34 25.92 -3.34
C PRO A 9 -3.66 24.69 -2.71
N ALA A 10 -3.20 24.81 -1.46
CA ALA A 10 -2.63 23.71 -0.68
C ALA A 10 -3.66 22.58 -0.41
N VAL A 11 -4.92 22.91 -0.11
CA VAL A 11 -5.98 21.91 0.09
C VAL A 11 -6.25 21.16 -1.22
N LYS A 12 -6.34 21.89 -2.36
CA LYS A 12 -6.52 21.26 -3.68
C LYS A 12 -5.34 20.36 -4.04
N LYS A 13 -4.10 20.79 -3.77
CA LYS A 13 -2.89 20.00 -4.04
C LYS A 13 -2.83 18.74 -3.17
N LEU A 14 -3.01 18.87 -1.85
CA LEU A 14 -3.01 17.75 -0.90
C LEU A 14 -4.13 16.71 -1.14
N LEU A 15 -5.28 17.10 -1.69
CA LEU A 15 -6.34 16.18 -2.14
C LEU A 15 -5.99 15.41 -3.43
N GLY A 16 -4.94 15.84 -4.15
CA GLY A 16 -4.36 15.12 -5.29
C GLY A 16 -3.84 13.72 -4.97
N TRP A 17 -3.50 13.47 -3.70
CA TRP A 17 -3.09 12.15 -3.19
C TRP A 17 -4.19 11.40 -2.41
N LYS A 18 -5.44 11.91 -2.35
CA LYS A 18 -6.54 11.20 -1.68
C LYS A 18 -6.74 9.80 -2.29
N GLN A 19 -6.89 8.77 -1.46
CA GLN A 19 -7.24 7.42 -1.93
C GLN A 19 -8.75 7.23 -2.12
N GLY A 20 -9.11 6.55 -3.20
CA GLY A 20 -10.50 6.28 -3.58
C GLY A 20 -11.27 7.53 -4.01
N ASP A 21 -12.43 7.32 -4.65
CA ASP A 21 -13.31 8.42 -5.06
C ASP A 21 -14.27 8.84 -3.92
N GLU A 22 -14.77 7.86 -3.16
CA GLU A 22 -15.79 8.03 -2.11
C GLU A 22 -15.33 8.86 -0.91
N GLU A 23 -16.30 9.28 -0.08
CA GLU A 23 -16.14 10.15 1.11
C GLU A 23 -15.38 11.49 0.87
N GLU A 24 -15.32 11.98 -0.37
CA GLU A 24 -14.60 13.20 -0.75
C GLU A 24 -14.84 14.38 0.20
N LYS A 25 -16.10 14.70 0.53
CA LYS A 25 -16.51 15.78 1.45
C LYS A 25 -16.03 15.61 2.90
N TRP A 26 -15.62 14.42 3.32
CA TRP A 26 -15.01 14.19 4.64
C TRP A 26 -13.48 14.43 4.57
N ALA A 27 -12.82 13.88 3.56
CA ALA A 27 -11.39 14.08 3.34
C ALA A 27 -11.07 15.56 3.07
N GLU A 28 -11.89 16.25 2.29
CA GLU A 28 -11.84 17.71 2.06
C GLU A 28 -11.78 18.48 3.39
N LYS A 29 -12.71 18.20 4.32
CA LYS A 29 -12.74 18.79 5.65
C LYS A 29 -11.56 18.38 6.54
N ALA A 30 -11.03 17.16 6.38
CA ALA A 30 -9.85 16.70 7.11
C ALA A 30 -8.58 17.47 6.70
N VAL A 31 -8.41 17.69 5.39
CA VAL A 31 -7.27 18.40 4.80
C VAL A 31 -7.38 19.92 5.03
N ASP A 32 -8.56 20.51 4.84
CA ASP A 32 -8.83 21.93 5.15
C ASP A 32 -8.51 22.26 6.63
N SER A 33 -8.96 21.41 7.55
CA SER A 33 -8.66 21.51 8.99
C SER A 33 -7.17 21.37 9.28
N LEU A 34 -6.44 20.51 8.54
CA LEU A 34 -4.99 20.37 8.68
C LEU A 34 -4.24 21.61 8.19
N VAL A 35 -4.52 22.07 6.97
CA VAL A 35 -3.86 23.24 6.37
C VAL A 35 -4.04 24.46 7.28
N LYS A 36 -5.25 24.67 7.82
CA LYS A 36 -5.54 25.73 8.80
C LYS A 36 -4.85 25.56 10.17
N LYS A 37 -4.36 24.36 10.51
CA LYS A 37 -3.49 24.13 11.69
C LYS A 37 -2.03 24.42 11.35
N LEU A 38 -1.50 23.85 10.26
CA LEU A 38 -0.11 24.00 9.84
C LEU A 38 0.24 25.48 9.55
N LYS A 39 -0.62 26.22 8.82
CA LYS A 39 -0.42 27.66 8.54
C LYS A 39 -0.33 28.53 9.80
N LYS A 40 -0.94 28.12 10.92
CA LYS A 40 -0.91 28.89 12.17
C LYS A 40 0.43 28.78 12.91
N LYS A 41 1.31 27.85 12.53
CA LYS A 41 2.66 27.59 13.11
C LYS A 41 2.74 27.58 14.66
N LYS A 42 1.61 27.34 15.35
CA LYS A 42 1.58 27.26 16.82
C LYS A 42 2.09 25.90 17.28
N ASN A 43 3.40 25.86 17.53
CA ASN A 43 4.16 24.82 18.23
C ASN A 43 4.29 23.46 17.52
N GLY A 44 3.74 23.29 16.32
CA GLY A 44 4.00 22.11 15.48
C GLY A 44 5.38 22.15 14.80
N GLN A 45 5.90 20.97 14.44
CA GLN A 45 7.03 20.81 13.53
C GLN A 45 6.55 20.42 12.12
N GLY A 46 7.39 20.70 11.13
CA GLY A 46 7.06 20.49 9.72
C GLY A 46 6.08 21.54 9.18
N THR A 47 6.10 21.69 7.86
CA THR A 47 5.33 22.67 7.11
C THR A 47 4.32 21.99 6.17
N ILE A 48 3.62 22.77 5.34
CA ILE A 48 2.77 22.18 4.28
C ILE A 48 3.68 21.60 3.20
N GLU A 49 4.77 22.30 2.91
CA GLU A 49 5.79 21.98 1.93
C GLU A 49 6.53 20.68 2.31
N ASP A 50 6.78 20.44 3.61
CA ASP A 50 7.30 19.15 4.11
C ASP A 50 6.31 17.99 3.92
N LEU A 51 5.01 18.26 4.04
CA LEU A 51 3.95 17.25 3.83
C LEU A 51 3.77 16.95 2.33
N GLU A 52 3.76 17.98 1.49
CA GLU A 52 3.74 17.83 0.04
C GLU A 52 4.99 17.09 -0.46
N PHE A 53 6.16 17.34 0.12
CA PHE A 53 7.38 16.57 -0.15
C PHE A 53 7.20 15.09 0.23
N ALA A 54 6.67 14.79 1.42
CA ALA A 54 6.45 13.41 1.87
C ALA A 54 5.43 12.65 1.01
N LEU A 55 4.38 13.33 0.52
CA LEU A 55 3.38 12.75 -0.37
C LEU A 55 3.89 12.60 -1.82
N ALA A 56 4.73 13.51 -2.29
CA ALA A 56 5.35 13.44 -3.62
C ALA A 56 6.48 12.40 -3.70
N ASN A 57 7.24 12.20 -2.61
CA ASN A 57 8.41 11.34 -2.56
C ASN A 57 8.17 10.18 -1.58
N PRO A 58 7.23 9.26 -1.89
CA PRO A 58 6.85 8.20 -0.98
C PRO A 58 8.06 7.30 -0.66
N GLY A 59 8.21 6.90 0.61
CA GLY A 59 9.33 6.06 1.07
C GLY A 59 10.69 6.76 1.13
N SER A 60 10.80 8.02 0.71
CA SER A 60 11.98 8.85 0.94
C SER A 60 12.01 9.36 2.39
N HIS A 61 13.21 9.54 2.94
CA HIS A 61 13.36 10.14 4.27
C HIS A 61 12.77 11.56 4.28
N SER A 62 11.75 11.77 5.12
CA SER A 62 10.96 12.99 5.20
C SER A 62 10.77 13.40 6.65
N LYS A 63 10.57 14.71 6.90
CA LYS A 63 10.45 15.25 8.26
C LYS A 63 9.14 14.82 8.94
N CYS A 64 9.13 14.86 10.26
CA CYS A 64 7.87 14.81 11.01
C CYS A 64 7.06 16.07 10.70
N VAL A 65 5.82 15.91 10.24
CA VAL A 65 4.83 16.99 10.15
C VAL A 65 3.82 16.75 11.27
N THR A 66 3.67 17.69 12.20
CA THR A 66 3.00 17.43 13.48
C THR A 66 1.91 18.44 13.81
N ILE A 67 0.92 17.99 14.59
CA ILE A 67 -0.12 18.84 15.16
C ILE A 67 -0.16 18.72 16.69
N PRO A 68 -0.63 19.75 17.43
CA PRO A 68 -0.81 19.64 18.88
C PRO A 68 -1.78 18.51 19.27
N ARG A 69 -1.39 17.74 20.29
CA ARG A 69 -2.20 16.71 20.94
C ARG A 69 -3.36 17.36 21.71
N SER A 70 -4.58 16.86 21.52
CA SER A 70 -5.74 17.20 22.35
C SER A 70 -5.72 16.43 23.67
N LEU A 71 -6.49 16.87 24.66
CA LEU A 71 -6.62 16.19 25.97
C LEU A 71 -7.05 14.72 25.85
N ASP A 72 -7.84 14.37 24.83
CA ASP A 72 -8.30 13.00 24.54
C ASP A 72 -7.48 12.27 23.45
N GLY A 73 -6.42 12.91 22.93
CA GLY A 73 -5.61 12.42 21.80
C GLY A 73 -6.33 12.37 20.44
N ARG A 74 -7.60 12.76 20.36
CA ARG A 74 -8.47 12.62 19.17
C ARG A 74 -8.69 13.96 18.45
N LEU A 75 -8.63 13.92 17.12
CA LEU A 75 -9.06 15.01 16.26
C LEU A 75 -10.53 14.82 15.85
N GLN A 76 -11.31 15.91 15.85
CA GLN A 76 -12.66 15.93 15.30
C GLN A 76 -12.64 16.50 13.87
N VAL A 77 -13.30 15.79 12.94
CA VAL A 77 -13.51 16.21 11.55
C VAL A 77 -15.00 16.09 11.24
N SER A 78 -15.67 17.25 11.10
CA SER A 78 -17.13 17.35 11.01
C SER A 78 -17.81 16.65 12.20
N HIS A 79 -18.49 15.52 11.95
CA HIS A 79 -19.27 14.76 12.95
C HIS A 79 -18.53 13.51 13.47
N ARG A 80 -17.31 13.23 12.98
CA ARG A 80 -16.50 12.07 13.39
C ARG A 80 -15.34 12.53 14.28
N LYS A 81 -15.07 11.80 15.37
CA LYS A 81 -13.81 11.86 16.11
C LYS A 81 -12.95 10.64 15.74
N GLY A 82 -11.65 10.84 15.59
CA GLY A 82 -10.68 9.77 15.32
C GLY A 82 -9.27 10.18 15.76
N LEU A 83 -8.32 9.26 15.69
CA LEU A 83 -6.92 9.55 16.03
C LEU A 83 -6.23 10.25 14.84
N PRO A 84 -5.39 11.30 15.05
CA PRO A 84 -4.86 12.11 13.94
C PRO A 84 -4.11 11.30 12.89
N HIS A 85 -3.17 10.45 13.33
CA HIS A 85 -2.36 9.61 12.45
C HIS A 85 -3.23 8.62 11.66
N VAL A 86 -4.23 7.98 12.28
CA VAL A 86 -5.22 7.12 11.61
C VAL A 86 -6.00 7.91 10.54
N ILE A 87 -6.49 9.11 10.87
CA ILE A 87 -7.24 9.97 9.93
C ILE A 87 -6.40 10.27 8.69
N TYR A 88 -5.15 10.69 8.85
CA TYR A 88 -4.32 11.13 7.74
C TYR A 88 -3.68 9.98 6.96
N CYS A 89 -3.35 8.86 7.61
CA CYS A 89 -3.00 7.62 6.91
C CYS A 89 -4.19 7.08 6.10
N LYS A 90 -5.43 7.22 6.59
CA LYS A 90 -6.66 6.81 5.89
C LYS A 90 -7.00 7.69 4.68
N VAL A 91 -6.65 8.98 4.71
CA VAL A 91 -6.81 9.89 3.56
C VAL A 91 -5.81 9.57 2.44
N TRP A 92 -4.54 9.30 2.75
CA TRP A 92 -3.45 9.26 1.76
C TRP A 92 -2.85 7.89 1.43
N ARG A 93 -3.02 6.87 2.27
CA ARG A 93 -2.42 5.53 2.04
C ARG A 93 -3.42 4.37 2.11
N TRP A 94 -4.21 4.27 3.16
CA TRP A 94 -5.01 3.06 3.45
C TRP A 94 -6.45 3.41 3.78
N ARG A 95 -7.30 3.55 2.75
CA ARG A 95 -8.72 3.93 2.89
C ARG A 95 -9.53 2.92 3.72
N ASP A 96 -9.04 1.70 3.86
CA ASP A 96 -9.63 0.61 4.63
C ASP A 96 -9.30 0.63 6.13
N LEU A 97 -8.32 1.43 6.56
CA LEU A 97 -7.79 1.45 7.92
C LEU A 97 -8.90 1.69 8.96
N GLN A 98 -9.23 0.69 9.77
CA GLN A 98 -10.29 0.74 10.78
C GLN A 98 -9.76 1.17 12.15
N SER A 99 -8.57 0.70 12.53
CA SER A 99 -7.99 0.88 13.86
C SER A 99 -6.54 1.36 13.83
N HIS A 100 -6.11 2.02 14.91
CA HIS A 100 -4.69 2.26 15.17
C HIS A 100 -3.86 0.98 15.41
N HIS A 101 -4.49 -0.15 15.76
CA HIS A 101 -3.78 -1.43 15.91
C HIS A 101 -3.29 -2.00 14.57
N GLU A 102 -3.78 -1.48 13.44
CA GLU A 102 -3.25 -1.74 12.11
C GLU A 102 -2.04 -0.84 11.77
N LEU A 103 -1.60 0.06 12.65
CA LEU A 103 -0.46 0.96 12.42
C LEU A 103 0.68 0.74 13.42
N LYS A 104 1.91 0.74 12.90
CA LYS A 104 3.14 0.87 13.68
C LYS A 104 3.89 2.11 13.20
N SER A 105 4.46 2.91 14.10
CA SER A 105 5.34 4.02 13.70
C SER A 105 6.74 3.52 13.30
N VAL A 106 7.37 4.19 12.33
CA VAL A 106 8.77 3.92 11.96
C VAL A 106 9.72 4.41 13.07
N PRO A 107 10.92 3.80 13.27
CA PRO A 107 11.83 4.16 14.36
C PRO A 107 12.27 5.63 14.38
N GLU A 108 12.34 6.27 13.21
CA GLU A 108 12.81 7.64 13.00
C GLU A 108 11.73 8.69 13.35
N CYS A 109 10.49 8.26 13.65
CA CYS A 109 9.36 9.14 13.93
C CYS A 109 9.42 9.69 15.36
N LEU A 110 10.18 10.77 15.54
CA LEU A 110 10.37 11.50 16.81
C LEU A 110 9.04 11.91 17.51
N TYR A 111 7.94 12.01 16.77
CA TYR A 111 6.63 12.43 17.27
C TYR A 111 5.52 11.40 17.00
N SER A 112 5.86 10.10 17.08
CA SER A 112 4.87 9.02 16.94
C SER A 112 3.69 9.19 17.90
N TYR A 113 2.54 8.57 17.62
CA TYR A 113 1.38 8.70 18.49
C TYR A 113 1.62 8.11 19.88
N ASP A 114 2.41 7.03 19.93
CA ASP A 114 2.69 6.23 21.12
C ASP A 114 3.81 6.83 21.99
N SER A 115 4.61 7.77 21.43
CA SER A 115 5.56 8.60 22.18
C SER A 115 4.92 9.44 23.30
N LYS A 116 3.59 9.59 23.29
CA LYS A 116 2.78 10.41 24.22
C LYS A 116 3.17 11.91 24.29
N GLN A 117 4.03 12.38 23.40
CA GLN A 117 4.48 13.77 23.34
C GLN A 117 3.33 14.77 23.09
N PRO A 118 3.49 16.07 23.43
CA PRO A 118 2.48 17.11 23.21
C PRO A 118 2.18 17.39 21.73
N LEU A 119 2.97 16.83 20.80
CA LEU A 119 2.74 16.85 19.36
C LEU A 119 2.51 15.42 18.85
N ILE A 120 1.72 15.29 17.78
CA ILE A 120 1.44 14.02 17.09
C ILE A 120 1.83 14.18 15.62
N CYS A 121 2.67 13.30 15.10
CA CYS A 121 2.99 13.22 13.68
C CYS A 121 1.77 12.80 12.85
N ILE A 122 1.61 13.42 11.68
CA ILE A 122 0.56 13.11 10.70
C ILE A 122 1.13 12.79 9.30
N ASN A 123 2.46 12.75 9.16
CA ASN A 123 3.12 12.27 7.94
C ASN A 123 2.77 10.77 7.75
N PRO A 124 2.07 10.38 6.68
CA PRO A 124 1.58 9.01 6.53
C PRO A 124 2.68 8.00 6.17
N TYR A 125 3.89 8.46 5.81
CA TYR A 125 5.07 7.60 5.60
C TYR A 125 5.88 7.38 6.88
N HIS A 126 5.52 8.04 7.98
CA HIS A 126 6.07 7.75 9.32
C HIS A 126 5.33 6.62 10.05
N TYR A 127 4.42 5.94 9.34
CA TYR A 127 3.69 4.77 9.80
C TYR A 127 3.76 3.66 8.74
N GLN A 128 3.70 2.42 9.19
CA GLN A 128 3.58 1.21 8.39
C GLN A 128 2.25 0.53 8.75
N LYS A 129 1.54 -0.02 7.76
CA LYS A 129 0.37 -0.85 8.03
C LYS A 129 0.85 -2.25 8.43
N ILE A 130 0.32 -2.76 9.52
CA ILE A 130 0.55 -4.11 10.02
C ILE A 130 -0.78 -4.88 10.02
N GLU A 131 -0.72 -6.18 9.77
CA GLU A 131 -1.89 -7.03 9.96
C GLU A 131 -2.20 -7.10 11.47
N SER A 132 -3.41 -6.68 11.85
CA SER A 132 -3.89 -6.91 13.20
C SER A 132 -4.03 -8.42 13.40
N GLN A 133 -3.26 -8.98 14.33
CA GLN A 133 -3.42 -10.37 14.77
C GLN A 133 -4.76 -10.51 15.50
N ILE A 134 -5.82 -10.73 14.73
CA ILE A 134 -7.12 -11.14 15.26
C ILE A 134 -6.95 -12.59 15.73
N ILE A 135 -6.51 -12.76 16.99
CA ILE A 135 -6.55 -14.04 17.68
C ILE A 135 -8.00 -14.53 17.60
N PRO A 136 -8.28 -15.67 16.93
CA PRO A 136 -9.64 -16.19 16.89
C PRO A 136 -10.05 -16.53 18.32
N VAL A 137 -11.05 -15.82 18.85
CA VAL A 137 -11.65 -16.17 20.14
C VAL A 137 -12.27 -17.56 19.95
N ALA A 138 -11.63 -18.57 20.52
CA ALA A 138 -12.03 -19.95 20.37
C ALA A 138 -13.37 -20.20 21.07
N VAL A 139 -14.47 -20.02 20.32
CA VAL A 139 -15.81 -20.33 20.77
C VAL A 139 -15.87 -21.85 20.97
N PRO A 140 -16.16 -22.38 22.17
CA PRO A 140 -16.20 -23.81 22.40
C PRO A 140 -17.43 -24.39 21.70
N HIS A 141 -17.24 -24.97 20.51
CA HIS A 141 -18.29 -25.64 19.76
C HIS A 141 -18.74 -26.91 20.51
N SER A 142 -19.85 -26.81 21.24
CA SER A 142 -20.56 -27.96 21.78
C SER A 142 -21.08 -28.82 20.63
N VAL A 143 -20.48 -30.01 20.45
CA VAL A 143 -20.87 -30.95 19.39
C VAL A 143 -22.29 -31.49 19.61
N PRO A 144 -23.19 -31.39 18.62
CA PRO A 144 -24.53 -31.96 18.71
C PRO A 144 -24.51 -33.43 18.29
N PHE A 145 -24.65 -34.34 19.26
CA PHE A 145 -25.11 -35.71 19.01
C PHE A 145 -26.58 -35.82 19.40
N SER A 146 -27.40 -36.32 18.49
CA SER A 146 -28.81 -36.64 18.68
C SER A 146 -29.04 -38.14 18.45
N ASN A 147 -30.26 -38.61 18.71
CA ASN A 147 -30.79 -39.95 18.41
C ASN A 147 -30.32 -41.07 19.37
N ILE A 148 -31.18 -41.97 19.89
CA ILE A 148 -32.62 -42.24 19.67
C ILE A 148 -33.21 -42.90 20.95
N LEU A 149 -34.48 -42.60 21.31
CA LEU A 149 -35.57 -43.54 21.73
C LEU A 149 -36.68 -42.80 22.52
N HIS A 150 -37.95 -43.01 22.10
CA HIS A 150 -39.20 -43.00 22.91
C HIS A 150 -39.62 -41.78 23.77
N ARG A 151 -40.90 -41.38 23.87
CA ARG A 151 -42.12 -41.68 23.09
C ARG A 151 -43.24 -40.67 23.44
N ASP A 152 -44.16 -40.46 22.50
CA ASP A 152 -45.51 -39.85 22.66
C ASP A 152 -45.61 -38.34 23.08
N MET A 153 -46.82 -37.77 23.02
CA MET A 153 -47.10 -36.34 22.76
C MET A 153 -48.32 -35.80 23.59
N PRO A 154 -48.90 -34.58 23.41
CA PRO A 154 -49.11 -33.58 24.49
C PRO A 154 -50.63 -33.16 24.58
N PRO A 155 -51.08 -31.89 24.71
CA PRO A 155 -50.54 -30.61 25.26
C PRO A 155 -51.50 -29.84 26.21
N SER A 156 -51.12 -28.64 26.72
CA SER A 156 -51.75 -27.33 26.37
C SER A 156 -51.59 -26.17 27.42
N VAL A 157 -51.83 -24.94 26.93
CA VAL A 157 -52.18 -23.64 27.61
C VAL A 157 -51.33 -23.01 28.75
N SER A 158 -50.42 -22.11 28.35
CA SER A 158 -50.34 -20.67 28.71
C SER A 158 -50.66 -20.11 30.12
N SER A 159 -49.73 -19.32 30.73
CA SER A 159 -49.99 -17.97 31.31
C SER A 159 -48.71 -17.26 31.84
N ILE A 160 -48.82 -15.94 32.13
CA ILE A 160 -47.77 -14.89 32.32
C ILE A 160 -48.42 -13.79 33.24
N PRO A 161 -47.77 -13.03 34.19
CA PRO A 161 -46.42 -12.41 34.17
C PRO A 161 -45.56 -12.37 35.48
N SER A 162 -44.32 -11.87 35.29
CA SER A 162 -43.37 -11.04 36.09
C SER A 162 -43.60 -10.54 37.54
N ASN A 163 -42.46 -10.09 38.14
CA ASN A 163 -42.24 -9.35 39.41
C ASN A 163 -42.12 -10.25 40.67
N MET A 164 -41.26 -9.98 41.66
CA MET A 164 -40.92 -8.70 42.31
C MET A 164 -39.46 -8.62 42.86
N TYR A 165 -39.10 -7.50 43.53
CA TYR A 165 -37.80 -7.21 44.16
C TYR A 165 -37.68 -7.70 45.61
N GLY A 166 -36.43 -7.92 46.08
CA GLY A 166 -36.03 -8.15 47.48
C GLY A 166 -34.86 -9.15 47.56
N HIS A 167 -33.87 -9.05 48.45
CA HIS A 167 -33.55 -8.05 49.47
C HIS A 167 -32.02 -7.91 49.58
N HIS A 168 -31.50 -6.70 49.81
CA HIS A 168 -30.13 -6.49 50.29
C HIS A 168 -30.16 -6.20 51.80
N GLN A 169 -29.36 -6.93 52.59
CA GLN A 169 -28.97 -6.51 53.94
C GLN A 169 -27.61 -7.16 54.31
N SER A 170 -26.93 -6.59 55.32
CA SER A 170 -25.48 -6.68 55.52
C SER A 170 -25.09 -7.17 56.92
N LEU A 171 -23.90 -7.78 57.04
CA LEU A 171 -23.21 -8.10 58.30
C LEU A 171 -21.67 -7.97 58.14
N GLU A 172 -20.97 -7.76 59.27
CA GLU A 172 -19.55 -7.38 59.40
C GLU A 172 -19.00 -8.00 60.73
N ILE A 173 -17.76 -7.90 61.27
CA ILE A 173 -16.45 -7.22 61.04
C ILE A 173 -15.40 -7.91 62.00
N PRO A 174 -14.06 -7.68 62.07
CA PRO A 174 -13.08 -7.02 61.17
C PRO A 174 -11.75 -7.83 60.90
N SER A 175 -10.92 -7.30 59.99
CA SER A 175 -9.42 -7.20 60.02
C SER A 175 -8.44 -8.39 60.28
N SER A 176 -7.43 -8.46 59.37
CA SER A 176 -6.00 -8.87 59.54
C SER A 176 -5.68 -10.37 59.69
N LEU A 177 -4.86 -11.02 58.83
CA LEU A 177 -3.43 -10.79 58.54
C LEU A 177 -2.95 -11.48 57.22
N ASN A 178 -1.76 -11.10 56.75
CA ASN A 178 -0.82 -11.80 55.83
C ASN A 178 -1.29 -12.34 54.45
N ALA A 179 -0.78 -11.72 53.37
CA ALA A 179 0.06 -12.39 52.35
C ALA A 179 0.65 -11.37 51.34
N PRO A 180 1.98 -11.31 51.13
CA PRO A 180 2.56 -10.72 49.92
C PRO A 180 2.61 -11.77 48.78
N VAL A 181 2.46 -11.33 47.53
CA VAL A 181 2.63 -12.20 46.36
C VAL A 181 3.91 -11.82 45.62
N GLU A 182 5.00 -12.47 45.99
CA GLU A 182 6.14 -12.65 45.09
C GLU A 182 5.78 -13.73 44.04
N TYR A 183 6.34 -13.63 42.85
CA TYR A 183 6.46 -14.79 41.96
C TYR A 183 7.87 -14.83 41.36
N TYR A 184 8.51 -15.99 41.48
CA TYR A 184 9.95 -16.13 41.37
C TYR A 184 10.40 -16.33 39.91
N ALA A 185 11.56 -15.75 39.56
CA ALA A 185 12.23 -16.05 38.31
C ALA A 185 12.97 -17.39 38.39
N TYR A 186 12.84 -18.22 37.35
CA TYR A 186 13.64 -19.44 37.18
C TYR A 186 14.24 -19.52 35.77
N ARG A 187 15.56 -19.59 35.74
CA ARG A 187 16.41 -20.21 34.71
C ARG A 187 16.92 -21.55 35.28
N ASP A 188 17.33 -22.55 34.53
CA ASP A 188 17.33 -22.80 33.08
C ASP A 188 17.44 -24.32 32.86
N THR A 189 17.08 -24.82 31.66
CA THR A 189 17.80 -25.83 30.82
C THR A 189 16.90 -26.71 29.94
N SER A 190 17.24 -26.79 28.63
CA SER A 190 17.02 -27.88 27.64
C SER A 190 15.67 -28.64 27.66
N TYR A 191 14.86 -28.67 26.59
CA TYR A 191 15.23 -29.06 25.21
C TYR A 191 14.28 -28.48 24.13
N SER A 192 14.67 -28.66 22.86
CA SER A 192 14.06 -28.16 21.61
C SER A 192 12.53 -28.19 21.46
N SER A 193 11.95 -27.10 20.94
CA SER A 193 11.24 -27.11 19.64
C SER A 193 10.89 -25.68 19.17
N ALA A 194 10.60 -25.53 17.86
CA ALA A 194 10.70 -24.25 17.15
C ALA A 194 9.48 -23.32 17.25
N SER A 195 9.74 -22.00 17.27
CA SER A 195 9.09 -21.01 16.39
C SER A 195 9.88 -19.69 16.35
N PRO A 196 9.83 -18.89 15.26
CA PRO A 196 10.96 -18.00 14.91
C PRO A 196 10.59 -16.50 14.86
N LEU A 197 11.03 -15.71 15.85
CA LEU A 197 10.98 -14.24 15.81
C LEU A 197 12.15 -13.59 16.60
N SER A 198 13.37 -13.62 16.06
CA SER A 198 14.47 -12.69 16.44
C SER A 198 15.67 -12.81 15.50
N VAL A 199 15.84 -11.84 14.61
CA VAL A 199 17.11 -11.57 13.88
C VAL A 199 17.28 -10.05 13.71
N PHE A 200 17.45 -9.38 14.84
CA PHE A 200 18.17 -8.10 14.91
C PHE A 200 19.46 -8.36 15.70
N SER A 201 20.45 -8.94 15.02
CA SER A 201 21.82 -9.07 15.48
C SER A 201 22.73 -8.59 14.35
N GLU A 202 23.44 -7.48 14.60
CA GLU A 202 24.38 -6.88 13.65
C GLU A 202 25.76 -7.53 13.79
N ASP A 203 25.87 -8.82 13.45
CA ASP A 203 27.16 -9.52 13.40
C ASP A 203 27.93 -9.08 12.15
N CYS A 204 28.89 -8.18 12.36
CA CYS A 204 29.73 -7.58 11.33
C CYS A 204 30.84 -8.55 10.86
N GLU A 205 30.46 -9.65 10.22
CA GLU A 205 31.44 -10.48 9.51
C GLU A 205 31.93 -9.77 8.25
N THR A 206 33.25 -9.55 8.19
CA THR A 206 33.89 -8.86 7.06
C THR A 206 34.02 -9.82 5.88
N VAL A 207 32.98 -9.86 5.06
CA VAL A 207 33.02 -10.55 3.76
C VAL A 207 34.19 -9.98 2.95
N PRO A 208 35.09 -10.81 2.39
CA PRO A 208 36.16 -10.31 1.53
C PRO A 208 35.56 -9.53 0.35
N SER A 209 36.30 -8.52 -0.13
CA SER A 209 35.89 -7.71 -1.29
C SER A 209 36.02 -8.50 -2.58
N GLU A 210 35.17 -9.50 -2.76
CA GLU A 210 35.07 -10.25 -4.01
C GLU A 210 34.56 -9.33 -5.12
N VAL A 211 35.41 -9.22 -6.13
CA VAL A 211 35.32 -8.42 -7.36
C VAL A 211 33.91 -8.14 -7.83
N ASP A 212 33.68 -6.87 -8.23
CA ASP A 212 32.41 -6.34 -8.73
C ASP A 212 31.85 -7.14 -9.93
N SER A 213 31.16 -8.21 -9.58
CA SER A 213 30.30 -9.02 -10.44
C SER A 213 28.89 -8.46 -10.34
N GLY A 214 28.75 -7.18 -10.73
CA GLY A 214 27.46 -6.64 -11.15
C GLY A 214 26.85 -7.57 -12.19
N TYR A 215 25.55 -7.87 -12.07
CA TYR A 215 24.85 -8.64 -13.10
C TYR A 215 24.89 -7.81 -14.39
N CYS A 216 25.79 -8.19 -15.30
CA CYS A 216 26.09 -7.47 -16.52
C CYS A 216 25.56 -8.28 -17.70
N TYR A 217 24.30 -8.05 -18.03
CA TYR A 217 23.68 -8.51 -19.25
C TYR A 217 24.17 -7.65 -20.42
N PRO A 218 24.32 -8.21 -21.64
CA PRO A 218 24.49 -7.38 -22.82
C PRO A 218 23.29 -6.44 -22.89
N GLU A 219 23.51 -5.12 -22.93
CA GLU A 219 22.41 -4.16 -22.84
C GLU A 219 21.33 -4.49 -23.88
N PRO A 220 20.09 -4.79 -23.45
CA PRO A 220 19.03 -5.07 -24.39
C PRO A 220 18.80 -3.81 -25.22
N ASN A 221 18.61 -4.00 -26.53
CA ASN A 221 18.42 -2.90 -27.51
C ASN A 221 17.28 -1.93 -27.15
N PHE A 222 16.45 -2.31 -26.19
CA PHE A 222 15.35 -1.56 -25.60
C PHE A 222 15.38 -1.84 -24.09
N TRP A 223 15.30 -0.82 -23.23
CA TRP A 223 15.33 -1.03 -21.76
C TRP A 223 13.98 -1.53 -21.23
N CYS A 224 12.89 -1.22 -21.94
CA CYS A 224 11.57 -1.80 -21.69
C CYS A 224 10.72 -1.95 -22.96
N SER A 225 9.58 -2.62 -22.82
CA SER A 225 8.50 -2.61 -23.80
C SER A 225 7.15 -2.32 -23.15
N LEU A 226 6.27 -1.63 -23.87
CA LEU A 226 4.98 -1.13 -23.39
C LEU A 226 3.84 -1.71 -24.23
N GLY A 227 2.89 -2.40 -23.58
CA GLY A 227 1.62 -2.82 -24.21
C GLY A 227 0.47 -1.94 -23.73
N TYR A 228 -0.29 -1.34 -24.65
CA TYR A 228 -1.50 -0.57 -24.32
C TYR A 228 -2.76 -1.44 -24.33
N TYR A 229 -3.67 -1.18 -23.40
CA TYR A 229 -4.88 -1.96 -23.17
C TYR A 229 -6.11 -1.06 -22.92
N GLU A 230 -7.24 -1.51 -23.46
CA GLU A 230 -8.57 -0.96 -23.16
C GLU A 230 -9.41 -2.08 -22.56
N LEU A 231 -9.77 -1.95 -21.28
CA LEU A 231 -10.29 -3.05 -20.46
C LEU A 231 -9.37 -4.28 -20.48
N ASN A 232 -9.84 -5.45 -20.90
CA ASN A 232 -9.06 -6.69 -21.04
C ASN A 232 -8.49 -6.90 -22.46
N SER A 233 -8.63 -5.94 -23.37
CA SER A 233 -8.21 -6.06 -24.78
C SER A 233 -6.91 -5.28 -25.03
N ARG A 234 -5.92 -5.93 -25.66
CA ARG A 234 -4.69 -5.24 -26.11
C ARG A 234 -4.98 -4.43 -27.37
N VAL A 235 -4.60 -3.16 -27.38
CA VAL A 235 -4.94 -2.20 -28.43
C VAL A 235 -3.65 -1.59 -28.99
N GLY A 236 -3.42 -1.78 -30.29
CA GLY A 236 -2.16 -1.42 -30.94
C GLY A 236 -1.08 -2.49 -30.81
N GLU A 237 0.16 -2.11 -31.14
CA GLU A 237 1.33 -2.97 -31.07
C GLU A 237 2.05 -2.91 -29.71
N LEU A 238 3.15 -3.64 -29.58
CA LEU A 238 4.03 -3.58 -28.42
C LEU A 238 5.17 -2.60 -28.71
N PHE A 239 5.10 -1.40 -28.15
CA PHE A 239 6.15 -0.39 -28.28
C PHE A 239 7.42 -0.85 -27.56
N LYS A 240 8.60 -0.63 -28.15
CA LYS A 240 9.90 -1.00 -27.58
C LYS A 240 10.74 0.25 -27.40
N ILE A 241 11.20 0.52 -26.18
CA ILE A 241 11.77 1.81 -25.81
C ILE A 241 13.29 1.73 -25.76
N ARG A 242 13.97 2.38 -26.71
CA ARG A 242 15.43 2.50 -26.72
C ARG A 242 15.90 3.69 -25.88
N ASN A 243 15.28 4.85 -26.10
CA ASN A 243 15.74 6.11 -25.54
C ASN A 243 15.42 6.18 -24.04
N LEU A 244 16.30 6.81 -23.26
CA LEU A 244 16.16 6.89 -21.80
C LEU A 244 14.93 7.69 -21.34
N GLU A 245 14.39 8.57 -22.19
CA GLU A 245 13.10 9.22 -21.95
C GLU A 245 12.10 8.90 -23.08
N VAL A 246 10.84 8.66 -22.73
CA VAL A 246 9.73 8.55 -23.68
C VAL A 246 8.46 9.18 -23.12
N VAL A 247 7.71 9.92 -23.96
CA VAL A 247 6.40 10.49 -23.62
C VAL A 247 5.29 9.62 -24.19
N VAL A 248 4.40 9.13 -23.33
CA VAL A 248 3.22 8.35 -23.72
C VAL A 248 1.98 9.21 -23.50
N ASP A 249 1.35 9.67 -24.58
CA ASP A 249 0.29 10.69 -24.54
C ASP A 249 -1.01 10.26 -25.26
N GLY A 250 -2.05 11.07 -25.13
CA GLY A 250 -3.37 10.86 -25.74
C GLY A 250 -3.60 11.61 -27.05
N PHE A 251 -2.56 12.22 -27.63
CA PHE A 251 -2.62 12.97 -28.89
C PHE A 251 -2.44 12.05 -30.09
N THR A 252 -2.32 12.64 -31.29
CA THR A 252 -2.43 11.94 -32.58
C THR A 252 -1.29 12.23 -33.55
N ASP A 253 -0.05 12.25 -33.06
CA ASP A 253 1.13 12.40 -33.92
C ASP A 253 1.49 11.05 -34.58
N PRO A 254 1.51 10.93 -35.92
CA PRO A 254 1.84 9.69 -36.62
C PRO A 254 3.34 9.55 -36.91
N SER A 255 4.19 10.47 -36.43
CA SER A 255 5.64 10.25 -36.50
C SER A 255 6.04 9.15 -35.53
N ASN A 256 6.58 8.05 -36.07
CA ASN A 256 7.15 6.95 -35.29
C ASN A 256 8.51 7.36 -34.69
N SER A 257 8.50 8.35 -33.79
CA SER A 257 9.68 8.80 -33.04
C SER A 257 9.89 7.95 -31.79
N ASP A 258 11.10 7.46 -31.56
CA ASP A 258 11.44 6.64 -30.38
C ASP A 258 11.16 7.35 -29.03
N ASP A 259 11.11 8.69 -29.03
CA ASP A 259 10.83 9.54 -27.86
C ASP A 259 9.33 9.72 -27.53
N ARG A 260 8.41 9.27 -28.39
CA ARG A 260 6.97 9.59 -28.23
C ARG A 260 6.00 8.53 -28.76
N ILE A 261 5.00 8.20 -27.93
CA ILE A 261 3.93 7.24 -28.24
C ILE A 261 2.57 7.93 -28.11
N CYS A 262 1.90 8.13 -29.25
CA CYS A 262 0.58 8.76 -29.33
C CYS A 262 -0.56 7.73 -29.29
N LEU A 263 -1.05 7.42 -28.09
CA LEU A 263 -2.14 6.46 -27.87
C LEU A 263 -3.44 6.89 -28.56
N GLY A 264 -3.61 8.17 -28.89
CA GLY A 264 -4.80 8.75 -29.51
C GLY A 264 -5.11 8.20 -30.90
N LEU A 265 -4.09 7.84 -31.69
CA LEU A 265 -4.26 7.22 -33.02
C LEU A 265 -4.80 5.78 -32.97
N LEU A 266 -4.55 5.06 -31.88
CA LEU A 266 -4.84 3.63 -31.81
C LEU A 266 -6.34 3.36 -31.94
N THR A 267 -6.70 2.50 -32.89
CA THR A 267 -8.09 2.10 -33.17
C THR A 267 -8.49 0.85 -32.38
N ASN A 268 -9.71 0.85 -31.83
CA ASN A 268 -10.32 -0.34 -31.22
C ASN A 268 -11.81 -0.37 -31.59
N VAL A 269 -12.27 -1.48 -32.17
CA VAL A 269 -13.69 -1.67 -32.57
C VAL A 269 -14.61 -1.97 -31.38
N ASN A 270 -14.05 -2.47 -30.27
CA ASN A 270 -14.79 -2.77 -29.04
C ASN A 270 -14.82 -1.59 -28.06
N ARG A 271 -14.42 -0.39 -28.52
CA ARG A 271 -14.35 0.83 -27.70
C ARG A 271 -15.74 1.33 -27.36
N ASN A 272 -15.95 1.68 -26.09
CA ASN A 272 -17.21 2.25 -25.59
C ASN A 272 -17.01 3.68 -25.07
N ALA A 273 -18.12 4.41 -24.85
CA ALA A 273 -18.10 5.82 -24.45
C ALA A 273 -17.30 6.10 -23.15
N THR A 274 -17.20 5.16 -22.22
CA THR A 274 -16.36 5.31 -21.01
C THR A 274 -14.87 5.30 -21.36
N ILE A 275 -14.46 4.43 -22.29
CA ILE A 275 -13.09 4.38 -22.81
C ILE A 275 -12.80 5.65 -23.62
N GLU A 276 -13.68 6.06 -24.53
CA GLU A 276 -13.51 7.31 -25.31
C GLU A 276 -13.36 8.54 -24.42
N ASN A 277 -14.20 8.67 -23.39
CA ASN A 277 -14.12 9.77 -22.45
C ASN A 277 -12.82 9.71 -21.62
N THR A 278 -12.35 8.50 -21.28
CA THR A 278 -11.06 8.32 -20.57
C THR A 278 -9.88 8.71 -21.46
N ARG A 279 -9.87 8.32 -22.74
CA ARG A 279 -8.82 8.69 -23.71
C ARG A 279 -8.67 10.21 -23.85
N LYS A 280 -9.79 10.95 -23.93
CA LYS A 280 -9.81 12.43 -23.96
C LYS A 280 -9.11 13.07 -22.75
N HIS A 281 -9.11 12.39 -21.61
CA HIS A 281 -8.53 12.86 -20.35
C HIS A 281 -7.08 12.39 -20.12
N ILE A 282 -6.49 11.60 -21.03
CA ILE A 282 -5.04 11.30 -21.01
C ILE A 282 -4.26 12.59 -21.27
N GLY A 283 -4.62 13.36 -22.30
CA GLY A 283 -3.94 14.60 -22.66
C GLY A 283 -2.45 14.38 -22.91
N LYS A 284 -1.58 15.08 -22.18
CA LYS A 284 -0.12 14.93 -22.21
C LYS A 284 0.39 13.59 -21.60
N GLY A 285 -0.49 12.83 -20.95
CA GLY A 285 -0.20 11.49 -20.43
C GLY A 285 0.95 11.45 -19.42
N VAL A 286 1.97 10.64 -19.70
CA VAL A 286 3.13 10.43 -18.81
C VAL A 286 4.45 10.57 -19.56
N LYS A 287 5.49 11.06 -18.87
CA LYS A 287 6.88 10.81 -19.28
C LYS A 287 7.43 9.65 -18.46
N LEU A 288 8.08 8.71 -19.12
CA LEU A 288 8.87 7.64 -18.51
C LEU A 288 10.34 7.99 -18.69
N THR A 289 11.12 7.90 -17.62
CA THR A 289 12.56 8.18 -17.60
C THR A 289 13.27 6.98 -16.96
N CYS A 290 14.33 6.48 -17.60
CA CYS A 290 15.30 5.56 -17.03
C CYS A 290 16.57 6.35 -16.71
N GLU A 291 17.03 6.35 -15.46
CA GLU A 291 18.24 7.05 -15.06
C GLU A 291 19.50 6.32 -15.55
N GLU A 292 20.35 7.01 -16.33
CA GLU A 292 21.55 6.45 -16.97
C GLU A 292 22.53 5.77 -16.00
N THR A 293 22.72 6.36 -14.81
CA THR A 293 23.73 5.91 -13.83
C THR A 293 23.23 4.92 -12.77
N THR A 294 21.92 4.76 -12.63
CA THR A 294 21.30 3.91 -11.59
C THR A 294 20.42 2.81 -12.15
N HIS A 295 19.93 2.98 -13.39
CA HIS A 295 18.85 2.20 -14.00
C HIS A 295 17.53 2.20 -13.19
N ASP A 296 17.35 3.19 -12.31
CA ASP A 296 16.07 3.45 -11.67
C ASP A 296 15.08 4.05 -12.69
N VAL A 297 13.82 3.63 -12.62
CA VAL A 297 12.77 4.04 -13.56
C VAL A 297 11.76 4.94 -12.86
N ILE A 298 11.50 6.10 -13.46
CA ILE A 298 10.59 7.13 -12.97
C ILE A 298 9.42 7.28 -13.94
N VAL A 299 8.21 7.49 -13.41
CA VAL A 299 7.09 8.05 -14.18
C VAL A 299 6.77 9.46 -13.69
N THR A 300 6.66 10.41 -14.61
CA THR A 300 6.17 11.77 -14.37
C THR A 300 4.78 11.92 -14.98
N ASN A 301 3.79 12.29 -14.17
CA ASN A 301 2.44 12.54 -14.66
C ASN A 301 2.34 13.95 -15.27
N LEU A 302 2.29 14.01 -16.60
CA LEU A 302 2.11 15.24 -17.37
C LEU A 302 0.63 15.59 -17.61
N SER A 303 -0.27 14.62 -17.40
CA SER A 303 -1.72 14.76 -17.56
C SER A 303 -2.32 15.69 -16.52
N ASP A 304 -3.39 16.39 -16.90
CA ASP A 304 -4.27 17.11 -15.97
C ASP A 304 -5.15 16.16 -15.13
N SER A 305 -5.10 14.84 -15.42
CA SER A 305 -5.76 13.76 -14.67
C SER A 305 -4.77 12.97 -13.80
N PRO A 306 -5.21 12.34 -12.68
CA PRO A 306 -4.36 11.43 -11.94
C PRO A 306 -4.02 10.16 -12.74
N VAL A 307 -2.82 9.63 -12.49
CA VAL A 307 -2.33 8.34 -13.00
C VAL A 307 -2.17 7.38 -11.83
N PHE A 308 -2.35 6.09 -12.06
CA PHE A 308 -2.38 5.06 -11.02
C PHE A 308 -1.40 3.94 -11.36
N VAL A 309 -0.52 3.57 -10.43
CA VAL A 309 0.61 2.66 -10.71
C VAL A 309 0.66 1.49 -9.73
N GLN A 310 0.74 0.28 -10.28
CA GLN A 310 1.08 -0.94 -9.55
C GLN A 310 2.51 -1.36 -9.95
N SER A 311 3.47 -1.16 -9.05
CA SER A 311 4.83 -1.71 -9.15
C SER A 311 5.13 -2.49 -7.87
N ARG A 312 5.46 -3.78 -7.99
CA ARG A 312 5.87 -4.59 -6.82
C ARG A 312 7.17 -4.08 -6.21
N ASN A 313 8.10 -3.57 -7.04
CA ASN A 313 9.38 -3.00 -6.61
C ASN A 313 9.16 -1.79 -5.70
N SER A 314 8.41 -0.78 -6.18
CA SER A 314 8.09 0.39 -5.36
C SER A 314 7.23 0.01 -4.16
N ASN A 315 6.20 -0.83 -4.32
CA ASN A 315 5.36 -1.25 -3.20
C ASN A 315 6.17 -1.89 -2.05
N TYR A 316 7.18 -2.71 -2.36
CA TYR A 316 8.12 -3.24 -1.37
C TYR A 316 8.89 -2.11 -0.68
N LYS A 317 9.52 -1.20 -1.44
CA LYS A 317 10.24 -0.03 -0.90
C LYS A 317 9.36 0.86 0.00
N LEU A 318 8.07 0.97 -0.30
CA LEU A 318 7.10 1.76 0.45
C LEU A 318 6.54 1.08 1.71
N ASN A 319 6.85 -0.21 1.95
CA ASN A 319 6.17 -1.05 2.93
C ASN A 319 4.64 -1.06 2.68
N CYS A 320 4.26 -1.33 1.44
CA CYS A 320 2.89 -1.53 0.98
C CYS A 320 2.69 -2.98 0.49
N MET A 321 1.44 -3.46 0.44
CA MET A 321 1.13 -4.78 -0.14
C MET A 321 1.61 -4.86 -1.60
N PRO A 322 2.12 -6.01 -2.10
CA PRO A 322 2.68 -6.10 -3.45
C PRO A 322 1.72 -5.69 -4.57
N ASN A 323 0.41 -5.89 -4.37
CA ASN A 323 -0.66 -5.53 -5.29
C ASN A 323 -1.22 -4.10 -5.13
N ALA A 324 -0.73 -3.31 -4.17
CA ALA A 324 -1.22 -1.95 -3.94
C ALA A 324 -1.04 -1.04 -5.17
N VAL A 325 -1.88 -0.01 -5.27
CA VAL A 325 -1.92 0.90 -6.42
C VAL A 325 -1.67 2.34 -5.94
N CYS A 326 -0.52 2.89 -6.31
CA CYS A 326 -0.12 4.24 -5.94
C CYS A 326 -0.75 5.28 -6.87
N ARG A 327 -1.39 6.31 -6.30
CA ARG A 327 -1.99 7.44 -7.04
C ARG A 327 -0.97 8.56 -7.21
N ILE A 328 -0.71 8.95 -8.46
CA ILE A 328 0.20 10.04 -8.85
C ILE A 328 -0.63 11.24 -9.35
N PRO A 329 -0.68 12.35 -8.61
CA PRO A 329 -1.42 13.54 -9.05
C PRO A 329 -0.77 14.22 -10.27
N PRO A 330 -1.53 15.05 -11.01
CA PRO A 330 -0.99 15.92 -12.07
C PRO A 330 0.26 16.68 -11.64
N GLY A 331 1.27 16.73 -12.51
CA GLY A 331 2.52 17.48 -12.29
C GLY A 331 3.45 16.90 -11.23
N HIS A 332 3.24 15.65 -10.80
CA HIS A 332 4.11 14.94 -9.85
C HIS A 332 4.70 13.68 -10.49
N PHE A 333 5.78 13.17 -9.91
CA PHE A 333 6.48 11.96 -10.36
C PHE A 333 6.55 10.90 -9.26
N MET A 334 6.96 9.69 -9.62
CA MET A 334 7.21 8.59 -8.70
C MET A 334 8.27 7.65 -9.29
N TYR A 335 9.19 7.16 -8.45
CA TYR A 335 10.05 6.02 -8.80
C TYR A 335 9.20 4.75 -8.87
N ILE A 336 9.11 4.17 -10.06
CA ILE A 336 8.35 2.94 -10.35
C ILE A 336 9.23 1.68 -10.37
N PHE A 337 10.55 1.83 -10.41
CA PHE A 337 11.50 0.74 -10.21
C PHE A 337 12.81 1.26 -9.61
N HIS A 338 13.29 0.59 -8.56
CA HIS A 338 14.63 0.79 -8.01
C HIS A 338 15.52 -0.40 -8.38
N HIS A 339 16.59 -0.18 -9.16
CA HIS A 339 17.43 -1.24 -9.68
C HIS A 339 18.24 -1.93 -8.56
N GLN A 340 18.90 -1.17 -7.71
CA GLN A 340 19.73 -1.72 -6.63
C GLN A 340 18.91 -2.52 -5.60
N LEU A 341 17.65 -2.15 -5.39
CA LEU A 341 16.70 -2.94 -4.59
C LEU A 341 16.40 -4.30 -5.25
N PHE A 342 16.16 -4.29 -6.56
CA PHE A 342 15.92 -5.52 -7.32
C PHE A 342 17.13 -6.47 -7.28
N VAL A 343 18.35 -5.96 -7.46
CA VAL A 343 19.59 -6.74 -7.35
C VAL A 343 19.76 -7.38 -5.96
N GLN A 344 19.44 -6.64 -4.90
CA GLN A 344 19.45 -7.17 -3.52
C GLN A 344 18.41 -8.28 -3.33
N MET A 345 17.21 -8.12 -3.90
CA MET A 345 16.16 -9.14 -3.84
C MET A 345 16.52 -10.38 -4.68
N LEU A 346 17.17 -10.22 -5.84
CA LEU A 346 17.64 -11.34 -6.67
C LEU A 346 18.71 -12.18 -5.96
N ARG A 347 19.76 -11.54 -5.40
CA ARG A 347 20.80 -12.22 -4.58
C ARG A 347 20.25 -12.91 -3.34
N ARG A 348 19.07 -12.51 -2.86
CA ARG A 348 18.34 -13.23 -1.81
C ARG A 348 17.61 -14.44 -2.39
N ALA A 349 16.77 -14.23 -3.40
CA ALA A 349 15.95 -15.28 -4.01
C ALA A 349 16.79 -16.42 -4.63
N GLU A 350 17.97 -16.11 -5.18
CA GLU A 350 18.94 -17.08 -5.70
C GLU A 350 19.34 -18.12 -4.64
N ARG A 351 19.53 -17.68 -3.38
CA ARG A 351 19.81 -18.55 -2.23
C ARG A 351 18.56 -19.24 -1.66
N GLU A 352 17.37 -18.76 -2.02
CA GLU A 352 16.07 -19.36 -1.67
C GLU A 352 15.53 -20.28 -2.78
N GLY A 353 16.27 -20.47 -3.87
CA GLY A 353 16.01 -21.43 -4.95
C GLY A 353 15.04 -20.99 -6.05
N TYR A 354 14.94 -21.82 -7.10
CA TYR A 354 14.25 -21.56 -8.37
C TYR A 354 12.91 -20.82 -8.23
N ASN A 355 12.01 -21.32 -7.38
CA ASN A 355 10.65 -20.78 -7.24
C ASN A 355 10.62 -19.31 -6.78
N ASN A 356 11.58 -18.89 -5.95
CA ASN A 356 11.67 -17.52 -5.45
C ASN A 356 12.24 -16.58 -6.52
N VAL A 357 13.23 -17.03 -7.30
CA VAL A 357 13.75 -16.30 -8.46
C VAL A 357 12.67 -16.15 -9.54
N TYR A 358 11.89 -17.20 -9.79
CA TYR A 358 10.78 -17.16 -10.74
C TYR A 358 9.64 -16.22 -10.28
N GLU A 359 9.33 -16.14 -8.99
CA GLU A 359 8.35 -15.16 -8.45
C GLU A 359 8.82 -13.70 -8.65
N LEU A 360 10.14 -13.43 -8.64
CA LEU A 360 10.69 -12.09 -8.92
C LEU A 360 10.44 -11.61 -10.36
N THR A 361 10.09 -12.47 -11.31
CA THR A 361 9.67 -12.02 -12.67
C THR A 361 8.57 -10.97 -12.59
N LYS A 362 7.65 -11.11 -11.62
CA LYS A 362 6.52 -10.20 -11.37
C LYS A 362 6.95 -8.82 -10.82
N MET A 363 8.22 -8.63 -10.48
CA MET A 363 8.81 -7.32 -10.16
C MET A 363 9.13 -6.50 -11.41
N CYS A 364 9.30 -7.18 -12.55
CA CYS A 364 9.70 -6.58 -13.83
C CYS A 364 8.51 -6.12 -14.68
N PHE A 365 7.29 -6.38 -14.21
CA PHE A 365 6.03 -5.94 -14.83
C PHE A 365 5.39 -4.84 -13.98
N ILE A 366 5.18 -3.67 -14.58
CA ILE A 366 4.61 -2.49 -13.92
C ILE A 366 3.36 -2.07 -14.70
N ARG A 367 2.26 -1.80 -13.99
CA ARG A 367 0.99 -1.41 -14.60
C ARG A 367 0.66 0.04 -14.31
N ILE A 368 0.24 0.77 -15.34
CA ILE A 368 -0.06 2.19 -15.27
C ILE A 368 -1.44 2.42 -15.87
N SER A 369 -2.42 2.88 -15.08
CA SER A 369 -3.75 3.26 -15.56
C SER A 369 -3.91 4.78 -15.60
N PHE A 370 -4.54 5.26 -16.67
CA PHE A 370 -4.81 6.68 -16.86
C PHE A 370 -6.19 7.05 -16.31
N VAL A 371 -6.29 8.17 -15.59
CA VAL A 371 -7.54 8.80 -15.12
C VAL A 371 -8.35 8.00 -14.08
N LYS A 372 -8.28 6.67 -14.06
CA LYS A 372 -9.13 5.80 -13.22
C LYS A 372 -8.31 4.81 -12.39
N GLY A 373 -8.44 4.90 -11.07
CA GLY A 373 -7.86 3.94 -10.14
C GLY A 373 -8.55 2.58 -10.15
N TRP A 374 -7.80 1.59 -9.71
CA TRP A 374 -8.24 0.22 -9.42
C TRP A 374 -7.46 -0.34 -8.22
N GLY A 375 -7.87 -1.50 -7.74
CA GLY A 375 -7.23 -2.20 -6.62
C GLY A 375 -7.74 -1.71 -5.28
N GLY A 376 -7.66 -2.61 -4.29
CA GLY A 376 -8.07 -2.36 -2.92
C GLY A 376 -9.57 -2.03 -2.76
N PRO A 377 -10.06 -1.91 -1.52
CA PRO A 377 -11.42 -1.44 -1.23
C PRO A 377 -11.61 0.07 -1.52
N GLU A 378 -10.56 0.79 -1.92
CA GLU A 378 -10.64 2.21 -2.28
C GLU A 378 -11.32 2.50 -3.62
N TYR A 379 -11.16 1.63 -4.62
CA TYR A 379 -11.77 1.80 -5.95
C TYR A 379 -12.79 0.69 -6.22
N HIS A 380 -13.91 1.04 -6.89
CA HIS A 380 -14.91 0.06 -7.31
C HIS A 380 -14.34 -1.01 -8.28
N ARG A 381 -13.26 -0.67 -9.01
CA ARG A 381 -12.51 -1.59 -9.87
C ARG A 381 -11.51 -2.37 -9.04
N GLN A 382 -11.69 -3.67 -8.89
CA GLN A 382 -10.71 -4.51 -8.18
C GLN A 382 -9.53 -4.89 -9.07
N ASP A 383 -9.75 -5.11 -10.37
CA ASP A 383 -8.72 -5.51 -11.33
C ASP A 383 -8.38 -4.40 -12.34
N VAL A 384 -7.15 -4.41 -12.85
CA VAL A 384 -6.64 -3.44 -13.83
C VAL A 384 -7.42 -3.52 -15.15
N THR A 385 -7.89 -4.71 -15.54
CA THR A 385 -8.71 -4.95 -16.73
C THR A 385 -10.12 -4.34 -16.63
N SER A 386 -10.52 -3.87 -15.44
CA SER A 386 -11.72 -3.03 -15.27
C SER A 386 -11.46 -1.54 -15.53
N THR A 387 -10.21 -1.12 -15.78
CA THR A 387 -9.87 0.28 -16.09
C THR A 387 -10.00 0.54 -17.59
N PRO A 388 -10.49 1.73 -18.02
CA PRO A 388 -10.81 1.94 -19.43
C PRO A 388 -9.57 2.12 -20.32
N CYS A 389 -8.46 2.59 -19.76
CA CYS A 389 -7.20 2.85 -20.46
C CYS A 389 -6.02 2.58 -19.52
N TRP A 390 -5.21 1.57 -19.82
CA TRP A 390 -4.01 1.27 -19.06
C TRP A 390 -2.91 0.71 -19.96
N MET A 391 -1.71 0.59 -19.41
CA MET A 391 -0.54 0.04 -20.08
C MET A 391 0.24 -0.86 -19.13
N GLU A 392 0.86 -1.89 -19.69
CA GLU A 392 1.79 -2.78 -18.99
C GLU A 392 3.20 -2.53 -19.53
N MET A 393 4.10 -2.15 -18.64
CA MET A 393 5.54 -2.01 -18.89
C MET A 393 6.23 -3.31 -18.47
N GLN A 394 7.09 -3.82 -19.35
CA GLN A 394 7.97 -4.96 -19.11
C GLN A 394 9.42 -4.48 -19.18
N LEU A 395 10.17 -4.56 -18.08
CA LEU A 395 11.58 -4.14 -18.00
C LEU A 395 12.51 -5.26 -18.48
N HIS A 396 13.37 -4.97 -19.46
CA HIS A 396 14.15 -6.00 -20.15
C HIS A 396 15.44 -6.40 -19.41
N GLY A 397 16.20 -5.41 -18.91
CA GLY A 397 17.41 -5.66 -18.11
C GLY A 397 17.14 -6.54 -16.87
N PRO A 398 16.19 -6.15 -15.99
CA PRO A 398 15.77 -6.96 -14.84
C PRO A 398 15.34 -8.40 -15.18
N LEU A 399 14.67 -8.62 -16.32
CA LEU A 399 14.34 -9.97 -16.77
C LEU A 399 15.58 -10.75 -17.23
N ALA A 400 16.53 -10.10 -17.90
CA ALA A 400 17.80 -10.73 -18.27
C ALA A 400 18.65 -11.12 -17.04
N CYS A 401 18.58 -10.36 -15.92
CA CYS A 401 19.18 -10.80 -14.65
C CYS A 401 18.59 -12.13 -14.16
N ILE A 402 17.25 -12.25 -14.21
CA ILE A 402 16.52 -13.43 -13.75
C ILE A 402 16.83 -14.64 -14.64
N ASP A 403 16.86 -14.44 -15.96
CA ASP A 403 17.17 -15.47 -16.95
C ASP A 403 18.55 -16.10 -16.67
N GLN A 404 19.59 -15.27 -16.54
CA GLN A 404 20.96 -15.68 -16.21
C GLN A 404 21.12 -16.42 -14.86
N VAL A 405 20.20 -16.20 -13.91
CA VAL A 405 20.18 -16.90 -12.62
C VAL A 405 19.39 -18.20 -12.72
N ILE A 406 18.26 -18.20 -13.43
CA ILE A 406 17.42 -19.39 -13.67
C ILE A 406 18.21 -20.47 -14.44
N GLU A 407 19.03 -20.09 -15.42
CA GLU A 407 19.93 -21.04 -16.14
C GLU A 407 20.91 -21.81 -15.22
N ARG A 408 21.13 -21.34 -13.98
CA ARG A 408 22.10 -21.92 -13.03
C ARG A 408 21.45 -22.67 -11.87
N LEU A 409 20.12 -22.68 -11.78
CA LEU A 409 19.37 -23.27 -10.67
C LEU A 409 18.69 -24.57 -11.08
N ASP A 410 18.77 -25.57 -10.21
CA ASP A 410 18.02 -26.82 -10.40
C ASP A 410 16.51 -26.56 -10.53
N PRO A 411 15.81 -27.26 -11.45
CA PRO A 411 14.39 -27.08 -11.66
C PRO A 411 13.56 -27.53 -10.44
N PRO A 412 12.29 -27.10 -10.31
CA PRO A 412 11.45 -27.45 -9.17
C PRO A 412 11.31 -28.96 -8.97
N THR A 413 11.53 -29.42 -7.73
CA THR A 413 11.50 -30.84 -7.34
C THR A 413 10.13 -31.52 -7.44
N ASN A 414 9.05 -30.76 -7.66
CA ASN A 414 7.71 -31.27 -7.90
C ASN A 414 7.44 -31.34 -9.40
N PRO A 415 7.53 -32.52 -10.06
CA PRO A 415 7.22 -32.65 -11.47
C PRO A 415 5.74 -32.39 -11.74
N ILE A 416 5.45 -31.58 -12.76
CA ILE A 416 4.08 -31.29 -13.21
C ILE A 416 3.61 -32.43 -14.13
N SER A 417 2.36 -32.86 -13.96
CA SER A 417 1.73 -33.87 -14.80
C SER A 417 1.50 -33.35 -16.22
N SER A 418 1.74 -34.21 -17.22
CA SER A 418 1.35 -33.93 -18.61
C SER A 418 -0.11 -34.29 -18.92
N VAL A 419 -0.89 -34.70 -17.91
CA VAL A 419 -2.27 -35.26 -18.04
C VAL A 419 -3.20 -34.80 -16.91
N SER A 420 -2.89 -33.68 -16.23
CA SER A 420 -3.74 -33.07 -15.19
C SER A 420 -4.83 -32.17 -15.76
#